data_AF-A0A0A7A4S9-F1
#
_entry.id   AF-A0A0A7A4S9-F1
#
_cell.length_a   1.000
_cell.length_b   1.000
_cell.length_c   1.000
_cell.angle_alpha   90.00
_cell.angle_beta   90.00
_cell.angle_gamma   90.00
#
_symmetry.space_group_name_H-M   'P 1'
#
loop_
_entity.id
_entity.type
_entity.pdbx_description
1 polymer ?
#
loop_
_entity_poly.entity_id
_entity_poly.type
_entity_poly.pdbx_seq_one_letter_code
_entity_poly.pdbx_strand_id
1 'polypeptide(L)'
;MAHIRTRETYGTRRLQTELEDNGIIVGRDRLARLRKELRLHCKQKRKFRATTNSDHNLPVTPNLLNQNFTPTAPNQVWVADITYVATREGWLYLAGVKDVYTCEIVGYAMEQMVVSAIASTPHLWRSGASAHLPGKYHQMAA
;
A
#
# COMPACT_ATOMS: atom_id res chain seq x y z
N MET A 1 -31.19 -1.03 18.25
CA MET A 1 -30.82 -0.22 19.42
C MET A 1 -29.33 -0.37 19.79
N ALA A 2 -28.84 -1.54 20.24
CA ALA A 2 -27.42 -1.72 20.65
C ALA A 2 -26.36 -1.39 19.56
N HIS A 3 -26.63 -1.74 18.30
CA HIS A 3 -25.73 -1.44 17.19
C HIS A 3 -25.54 0.07 16.92
N ILE A 4 -26.60 0.87 17.09
CA ILE A 4 -26.54 2.34 16.92
C ILE A 4 -25.83 2.98 18.12
N ARG A 5 -26.13 2.51 19.35
CA ARG A 5 -25.50 2.98 20.59
C ARG A 5 -23.97 2.83 20.57
N THR A 6 -23.47 1.77 19.95
CA THR A 6 -22.03 1.49 19.79
C THR A 6 -21.38 2.19 18.59
N ARG A 7 -22.07 3.17 17.99
CA ARG A 7 -21.64 3.87 16.77
C ARG A 7 -21.30 2.91 15.63
N GLU A 8 -22.00 1.77 15.59
CA GLU A 8 -21.83 0.71 14.60
C GLU A 8 -20.42 0.08 14.61
N THR A 9 -19.65 0.20 15.69
CA THR A 9 -18.28 -0.32 15.73
C THR A 9 -18.20 -1.77 16.19
N TYR A 10 -19.22 -2.26 16.91
CA TYR A 10 -19.13 -3.54 17.61
C TYR A 10 -19.45 -4.75 16.71
N GLY A 11 -18.54 -5.73 16.76
CA GLY A 11 -18.69 -7.07 16.20
C GLY A 11 -19.69 -7.92 16.98
N THR A 12 -20.00 -9.13 16.49
CA THR A 12 -20.90 -10.07 17.18
C THR A 12 -20.44 -10.41 18.60
N ARG A 13 -19.13 -10.56 18.84
CA ARG A 13 -18.60 -10.81 20.19
C ARG A 13 -18.91 -9.68 21.17
N ARG A 14 -18.57 -8.44 20.81
CA ARG A 14 -18.79 -7.27 21.69
C ARG A 14 -20.27 -6.94 21.89
N LEU A 15 -21.07 -7.12 20.83
CA LEU A 15 -22.52 -6.96 20.93
C LEU A 15 -23.16 -8.02 21.82
N GLN A 16 -22.66 -9.25 21.84
CA GLN A 16 -23.18 -10.29 22.73
C GLN A 16 -22.99 -9.89 24.19
N THR A 17 -21.76 -9.52 24.59
CA THR A 17 -21.47 -9.08 25.96
C THR A 17 -22.35 -7.91 26.36
N GLU A 18 -22.50 -6.91 25.50
CA GLU A 18 -23.35 -5.76 25.80
C GLU A 18 -24.84 -6.12 25.88
N LEU A 19 -25.32 -7.07 25.06
CA LEU A 19 -26.70 -7.55 25.17
C LEU A 19 -26.92 -8.33 26.46
N GLU A 20 -25.96 -9.15 26.87
CA GLU A 20 -25.97 -9.88 28.15
C GLU A 20 -25.99 -8.92 29.35
N ASP A 21 -25.19 -7.85 29.31
CA ASP A 21 -25.19 -6.79 30.34
C ASP A 21 -26.54 -6.05 30.43
N ASN A 22 -27.32 -6.03 29.34
CA ASN A 22 -28.67 -5.46 29.30
C ASN A 22 -29.76 -6.53 29.56
N GLY A 23 -29.39 -7.72 30.03
CA GLY A 23 -30.32 -8.81 30.38
C GLY A 23 -30.85 -9.61 29.18
N ILE A 24 -30.29 -9.43 27.98
CA ILE A 24 -30.73 -10.11 26.75
C ILE A 24 -29.72 -11.18 26.37
N ILE A 25 -30.06 -12.45 26.62
CA ILE A 25 -29.20 -13.60 26.29
C ILE A 25 -29.45 -14.04 24.85
N VAL A 26 -28.46 -13.86 23.96
CA VAL A 26 -28.53 -14.25 22.54
C VAL A 26 -27.25 -14.96 22.13
N GLY A 27 -27.37 -16.17 21.60
CA GLY A 27 -26.24 -16.90 21.03
C GLY A 27 -25.60 -16.19 19.84
N ARG A 28 -24.27 -16.31 19.71
CA ARG A 28 -23.47 -15.61 18.68
C ARG A 28 -23.95 -15.85 17.25
N ASP A 29 -24.37 -17.07 16.94
CA ASP A 29 -24.82 -17.43 15.58
C ASP A 29 -26.17 -16.79 15.25
N ARG A 30 -27.08 -16.73 16.24
CA ARG A 30 -28.34 -16.00 16.12
C ARG A 30 -28.10 -14.51 15.92
N LEU A 31 -27.15 -13.93 16.66
CA LEU A 31 -26.75 -12.54 16.50
C LEU A 31 -26.12 -12.27 15.12
N ALA A 32 -25.28 -13.19 14.61
CA ALA A 32 -24.70 -13.10 13.28
C ALA A 32 -25.77 -13.15 12.18
N ARG A 33 -26.73 -14.08 12.30
CA ARG A 33 -27.86 -14.21 11.37
C ARG A 33 -28.72 -12.94 11.36
N LEU A 34 -29.12 -12.45 12.53
CA LEU A 34 -29.91 -11.22 12.66
C LEU A 34 -29.17 -10.00 12.07
N ARG A 35 -27.86 -9.89 12.29
CA ARG A 35 -27.07 -8.82 11.68
C ARG A 35 -27.05 -8.90 10.15
N LYS A 36 -27.02 -10.11 9.58
CA LYS A 36 -27.08 -10.32 8.13
C LYS A 36 -28.46 -9.95 7.57
N GLU A 37 -29.53 -10.41 8.22
CA GLU A 37 -30.92 -10.10 7.84
C GLU A 37 -31.21 -8.61 7.91
N LEU A 38 -30.74 -7.93 8.96
CA LEU A 38 -30.89 -6.49 9.16
C LEU A 38 -29.82 -5.65 8.44
N ARG A 39 -28.94 -6.27 7.65
CA ARG A 39 -27.85 -5.60 6.89
C ARG A 39 -26.96 -4.69 7.76
N LEU A 40 -26.65 -5.11 9.00
CA LEU A 40 -25.88 -4.35 9.97
C LEU A 40 -24.37 -4.67 9.89
N HIS A 41 -23.61 -3.72 9.34
CA HIS A 41 -22.15 -3.83 9.17
C HIS A 41 -21.39 -3.01 10.20
N CYS A 42 -20.17 -3.44 10.55
CA CYS A 42 -19.33 -2.65 11.43
C CYS A 42 -18.66 -1.51 10.65
N LYS A 43 -18.73 -0.28 11.14
CA LYS A 43 -17.91 0.83 10.64
C LYS A 43 -16.45 0.56 10.97
N GLN A 44 -15.64 0.28 9.96
CA GLN A 44 -14.19 0.21 10.09
C GLN A 44 -13.59 1.60 9.88
N LYS A 45 -12.76 2.06 10.82
CA LYS A 45 -11.98 3.29 10.61
C LYS A 45 -10.94 3.00 9.54
N ARG A 46 -11.07 3.62 8.36
CA ARG A 46 -10.03 3.60 7.32
C ARG A 46 -8.76 4.19 7.92
N LYS A 47 -7.67 3.42 7.96
CA LYS A 47 -6.34 3.95 8.28
C LYS A 47 -5.95 4.86 7.11
N PHE A 48 -6.00 6.17 7.30
CA PHE A 48 -5.44 7.13 6.36
C PHE A 48 -3.99 7.39 6.78
N ARG A 49 -3.03 7.09 5.91
CA ARG A 49 -1.62 7.42 6.07
C ARG A 49 -1.24 8.24 4.84
N ALA A 50 -1.17 9.56 4.99
CA ALA A 50 -0.54 10.41 3.99
C ALA A 50 0.97 10.21 4.09
N THR A 51 1.57 9.61 3.07
CA THR A 51 3.02 9.36 3.01
C THR A 51 3.77 10.53 2.37
N THR A 52 3.11 11.35 1.55
CA THR A 52 3.70 12.50 0.87
C THR A 52 3.03 13.81 1.30
N ASN A 53 3.83 14.80 1.68
CA ASN A 53 3.34 16.18 1.76
C ASN A 53 3.41 16.81 0.36
N SER A 54 2.31 16.74 -0.39
CA SER A 54 2.20 17.37 -1.70
C SER A 54 2.08 18.90 -1.65
N ASP A 55 1.90 19.48 -0.46
CA ASP A 55 1.85 20.92 -0.23
C ASP A 55 3.23 21.42 0.20
N HIS A 56 4.12 21.53 -0.78
CA HIS A 56 5.48 22.04 -0.59
C HIS A 56 5.87 23.02 -1.71
N ASN A 57 6.77 23.96 -1.41
CA ASN A 57 7.27 24.93 -2.37
C ASN A 57 8.44 24.41 -3.24
N LEU A 58 8.73 23.10 -3.20
CA LEU A 58 9.75 22.50 -4.06
C LEU A 58 9.21 22.31 -5.49
N PRO A 59 10.08 22.34 -6.53
CA PRO A 59 9.67 22.10 -7.91
C PRO A 59 8.99 20.74 -8.06
N VAL A 60 7.70 20.74 -8.39
CA VAL A 60 6.96 19.52 -8.73
C VAL A 60 7.22 19.21 -10.20
N THR A 61 7.87 18.08 -10.49
CA THR A 61 8.05 17.61 -11.86
C THR A 61 6.68 17.23 -12.44
N PRO A 62 6.34 17.63 -13.68
CA PRO A 62 5.06 17.26 -14.29
C PRO A 62 4.92 15.74 -14.36
N ASN A 63 3.78 15.22 -13.92
CA ASN A 63 3.44 13.81 -14.03
C ASN A 63 3.14 13.47 -15.50
N LEU A 64 4.17 13.10 -16.27
CA LEU A 64 4.00 12.79 -17.70
C LEU A 64 3.19 11.50 -17.93
N LEU A 65 3.05 10.65 -16.91
CA LEU A 65 2.29 9.40 -17.00
C LEU A 65 0.78 9.66 -16.91
N ASN A 66 0.36 10.67 -16.15
CA ASN A 66 -1.05 10.97 -15.88
C ASN A 66 -1.89 9.72 -15.51
N GLN A 67 -1.29 8.80 -14.74
CA GLN A 67 -1.88 7.51 -14.34
C GLN A 67 -2.25 6.58 -15.52
N ASN A 68 -1.67 6.78 -16.70
CA ASN A 68 -1.80 5.86 -17.82
C ASN A 68 -0.76 4.73 -17.70
N PHE A 69 -1.21 3.56 -17.24
CA PHE A 69 -0.37 2.37 -17.05
C PHE A 69 -0.57 1.31 -18.15
N THR A 70 -0.93 1.69 -19.37
CA THR A 70 -1.09 0.75 -20.50
C THR A 70 0.00 0.94 -21.56
N PRO A 71 1.25 0.51 -21.32
CA PRO A 71 2.28 0.49 -22.33
C PRO A 71 1.96 -0.54 -23.43
N THR A 72 2.40 -0.27 -24.66
CA THR A 72 2.22 -1.16 -25.82
C THR A 72 3.46 -2.00 -26.15
N ALA A 73 4.61 -1.67 -25.54
CA ALA A 73 5.87 -2.39 -25.71
C ALA A 73 6.74 -2.30 -24.44
N PRO A 74 7.74 -3.20 -24.28
CA PRO A 74 8.76 -3.08 -23.24
C PRO A 74 9.47 -1.73 -23.25
N ASN A 75 10.01 -1.32 -22.10
CA ASN A 75 10.82 -0.11 -21.91
C ASN A 75 10.10 1.22 -22.17
N GLN A 76 8.77 1.24 -22.18
CA GLN A 76 7.99 2.48 -22.34
C GLN A 76 7.64 3.15 -21.00
N VAL A 77 7.28 2.34 -20.01
CA VAL A 77 6.86 2.81 -18.68
C VAL A 77 7.48 1.93 -17.62
N TRP A 78 8.23 2.56 -16.72
CA TRP A 78 8.80 1.90 -15.55
C TRP A 78 8.19 2.46 -14.27
N VAL A 79 7.98 1.60 -13.29
CA VAL A 79 7.54 1.97 -11.94
C VAL A 79 8.66 1.64 -10.96
N ALA A 80 8.90 2.54 -10.01
CA ALA A 80 9.88 2.37 -8.96
C ALA A 80 9.18 2.34 -7.59
N ASP A 81 9.67 1.50 -6.69
CA ASP A 81 9.23 1.46 -5.30
C ASP A 81 10.44 1.23 -4.37
N ILE A 82 10.30 1.65 -3.11
CA ILE A 82 11.31 1.46 -2.07
C ILE A 82 10.69 0.69 -0.92
N THR A 83 11.29 -0.44 -0.60
CA THR A 83 10.90 -1.28 0.54
C THR A 83 12.07 -1.51 1.47
N TYR A 84 11.80 -2.00 2.67
CA TYR A 84 12.81 -2.34 3.67
C TYR A 84 12.88 -3.86 3.84
N VAL A 85 14.08 -4.40 3.82
CA VAL A 85 14.37 -5.83 3.91
C VAL A 85 15.14 -6.11 5.20
N ALA A 86 14.65 -7.05 6.01
CA ALA A 86 15.34 -7.50 7.21
C ALA A 86 16.52 -8.42 6.85
N THR A 87 17.69 -8.16 7.42
CA THR A 87 18.88 -9.01 7.30
C THR A 87 19.39 -9.39 8.69
N ARG A 88 20.40 -10.29 8.75
CA ARG A 88 21.06 -10.65 10.02
C ARG A 88 21.88 -9.51 10.62
N GLU A 89 22.25 -8.51 9.83
CA GLU A 89 23.08 -7.37 10.23
C GLU A 89 22.27 -6.08 10.45
N GLY A 90 20.96 -6.11 10.16
CA GLY A 90 20.08 -4.95 10.28
C GLY A 90 19.11 -4.82 9.11
N TRP A 91 18.53 -3.63 8.94
CA TRP A 91 17.60 -3.33 7.85
C TRP A 91 18.32 -2.69 6.67
N LEU A 92 17.97 -3.12 5.46
CA LEU A 92 18.40 -2.49 4.22
C LEU A 92 17.21 -1.93 3.46
N TYR A 93 17.40 -0.80 2.79
CA TYR A 93 16.44 -0.24 1.85
C TYR A 93 16.71 -0.81 0.46
N LEU A 94 15.71 -1.46 -0.12
CA LEU A 94 15.70 -1.96 -1.49
C LEU A 94 14.90 -1.00 -2.35
N ALA A 95 15.57 -0.32 -3.28
CA ALA A 95 14.93 0.41 -4.36
C ALA A 95 14.88 -0.48 -5.60
N GLY A 96 13.69 -0.76 -6.12
CA GLY A 96 13.50 -1.62 -7.30
C GLY A 96 12.76 -0.88 -8.41
N VAL A 97 13.13 -1.16 -9.66
CA VAL A 97 12.47 -0.65 -10.85
C VAL A 97 11.94 -1.79 -11.69
N LYS A 98 10.64 -1.74 -11.97
CA LYS A 98 9.89 -2.74 -12.71
C LYS A 98 9.37 -2.15 -14.02
N ASP A 99 9.49 -2.92 -15.09
CA ASP A 99 8.82 -2.60 -16.35
C ASP A 99 7.35 -3.00 -16.32
N VAL A 100 6.47 -2.06 -16.68
CA VAL A 100 5.01 -2.26 -16.58
C VAL A 100 4.50 -3.24 -17.63
N TYR A 101 5.13 -3.33 -18.80
CA TYR A 101 4.70 -4.20 -19.89
C TYR A 101 5.11 -5.66 -19.65
N THR A 102 6.40 -5.90 -19.42
CA THR A 102 6.99 -7.23 -19.23
C THR A 102 6.77 -7.79 -17.83
N CYS A 103 6.44 -6.93 -16.87
CA CYS A 103 6.43 -7.24 -15.45
C CYS A 103 7.79 -7.68 -14.86
N GLU A 104 8.90 -7.50 -15.59
CA GLU A 104 10.24 -7.85 -15.12
C GLU A 104 10.88 -6.71 -14.31
N ILE A 105 11.81 -7.08 -13.42
CA ILE A 105 12.68 -6.10 -12.73
C ILE A 105 13.80 -5.71 -13.68
N VAL A 106 13.90 -4.42 -13.99
CA VAL A 106 14.92 -3.85 -14.89
C VAL A 106 16.19 -3.51 -14.12
N GLY A 107 16.04 -3.08 -12.85
CA GLY A 107 17.17 -2.80 -11.98
C GLY A 107 16.78 -2.66 -10.52
N TYR A 108 17.77 -2.79 -9.64
CA TYR A 108 17.61 -2.56 -8.21
C TYR A 108 18.90 -2.06 -7.55
N ALA A 109 18.74 -1.38 -6.42
CA ALA A 109 19.80 -0.94 -5.52
C ALA A 109 19.44 -1.27 -4.06
N MET A 110 20.44 -1.61 -3.25
CA MET A 110 20.28 -1.91 -1.83
C MET A 110 21.27 -1.10 -1.02
N GLU A 111 20.76 -0.32 -0.06
CA GLU A 111 21.58 0.61 0.73
C GLU A 111 21.09 0.67 2.19
N GLN A 112 21.95 1.11 3.10
CA GLN A 112 21.57 1.32 4.51
C GLN A 112 20.71 2.58 4.73
N MET A 113 20.74 3.54 3.79
CA MET A 113 20.01 4.80 3.86
C MET A 113 19.17 5.04 2.60
N VAL A 114 17.93 5.52 2.78
CA VAL A 114 16.98 5.82 1.69
C VAL A 114 17.54 6.80 0.67
N VAL A 115 18.23 7.85 1.14
CA VAL A 115 18.81 8.89 0.27
C VAL A 115 19.85 8.28 -0.68
N SER A 116 20.68 7.36 -0.17
CA SER A 116 21.66 6.64 -0.97
C SER A 116 20.96 5.77 -2.02
N ALA A 117 19.95 4.98 -1.60
CA ALA A 117 19.19 4.10 -2.50
C ALA A 117 18.56 4.87 -3.68
N ILE A 118 18.00 6.06 -3.41
CA ILE A 118 17.38 6.94 -4.40
C ILE A 118 18.43 7.60 -5.32
N ALA A 119 19.54 8.07 -4.74
CA ALA A 119 20.58 8.80 -5.47
C ALA A 119 21.52 7.89 -6.27
N SER A 120 21.44 6.57 -6.07
CA SER A 120 22.21 5.58 -6.82
C SER A 120 22.10 5.85 -8.32
N THR A 121 23.20 6.28 -8.92
CA THR A 121 23.30 6.57 -10.35
C THR A 121 22.97 5.31 -11.16
N PRO A 122 22.42 5.40 -12.39
CA PRO A 122 22.01 4.21 -13.17
C PRO A 122 23.09 3.13 -13.36
N HIS A 123 24.38 3.49 -13.26
CA HIS A 123 25.49 2.54 -13.36
C HIS A 123 25.73 1.69 -12.08
N LEU A 124 25.18 2.09 -10.93
CA LEU A 124 25.21 1.33 -9.68
C LEU A 124 24.06 0.34 -9.55
N TRP A 125 23.06 0.43 -10.44
CA TRP A 125 21.92 -0.47 -10.43
C TRP A 125 22.35 -1.82 -10.99
N ARG A 126 22.10 -2.87 -10.21
CA ARG A 126 22.31 -4.22 -10.69
C ARG A 126 21.26 -4.51 -11.76
N SER A 127 21.71 -4.90 -12.95
CA SER A 127 20.85 -5.27 -14.07
C SER A 127 20.01 -6.50 -13.71
N GLY A 128 18.69 -6.37 -13.83
CA GLY A 128 17.79 -7.52 -13.88
C GLY A 128 17.82 -8.20 -15.25
N ALA A 129 17.02 -9.26 -15.44
CA ALA A 129 17.14 -10.22 -16.54
C ALA A 129 17.01 -9.66 -17.99
N SER A 130 16.71 -8.38 -18.18
CA SER A 130 16.59 -7.72 -19.49
C SER A 130 17.08 -6.26 -19.45
N ALA A 131 18.38 -6.03 -19.31
CA ALA A 131 18.92 -4.66 -19.31
C ALA A 131 19.26 -4.15 -20.72
N HIS A 132 18.31 -3.44 -21.34
CA HIS A 132 18.59 -2.47 -22.39
C HIS A 132 17.88 -1.17 -22.01
N LEU A 133 18.63 -0.09 -21.74
CA LEU A 133 18.13 1.14 -21.13
C LEU A 133 17.82 2.22 -22.19
N PRO A 134 16.57 2.34 -22.67
CA PRO A 134 16.08 3.61 -23.19
C PRO A 134 14.64 3.93 -22.71
N GLY A 135 14.35 3.72 -21.42
CA GLY A 135 13.03 4.01 -20.83
C GLY A 135 12.95 5.38 -20.15
N LYS A 136 11.75 5.98 -20.16
CA LYS A 136 11.45 7.20 -19.40
C LYS A 136 11.35 6.84 -17.91
N TYR A 137 12.30 7.32 -17.10
CA TYR A 137 12.32 7.11 -15.64
C TYR A 137 11.26 7.98 -14.96
N HIS A 138 10.31 7.37 -14.25
CA HIS A 138 9.39 8.09 -13.37
C HIS A 138 9.46 7.52 -11.95
N GLN A 139 10.06 8.34 -11.08
CA GLN A 139 10.08 8.10 -9.65
C GLN A 139 8.70 8.43 -9.10
N MET A 140 7.90 7.41 -8.78
CA MET A 140 6.80 7.60 -7.84
C MET A 140 7.43 7.67 -6.46
N ALA A 141 7.77 8.89 -6.03
CA ALA A 141 8.09 9.14 -4.64
C ALA A 141 6.84 8.80 -3.80
N ALA A 142 7.03 7.94 -2.81
CA ALA A 142 5.99 7.47 -1.90
C ALA A 142 5.42 8.57 -1.00
#